data_AF-A0A0Q7AIR5-F1
#
_entry.id   AF-A0A0Q7AIR5-F1
#
_cell.length_a   1.000
_cell.length_b   1.000
_cell.length_c   1.000
_cell.angle_alpha   90.00
_cell.angle_beta   90.00
_cell.angle_gamma   90.00
#
_symmetry.space_group_name_H-M   'P 1'
#
loop_
_entity.id
_entity.type
_entity.pdbx_description
1 polymer ?
#
loop_
_entity_poly.entity_id
_entity_poly.type
_entity_poly.pdbx_seq_one_letter_code
_entity_poly.pdbx_strand_id
1 'polypeptide(L)'
;MTDIQTLTILLGQNERQRDAALAEKQRAQGAADAAKAQAEQLRHYRRDYEQRWGTQFKREGKIELVHCYQSFMERLTLAVEQQTRIAEHAAQGAERAVLAVREAELRCASVRKLIERRLAEQRLQLERRDQKQTDEAASRAAWTRIGATRPAPLM
;
A
#
# COMPACT_ATOMS: atom_id res chain seq x y z
N MET A 1 7.72 -16.79 24.72
CA MET A 1 6.81 -15.64 24.62
C MET A 1 7.41 -14.47 23.82
N THR A 2 8.70 -14.16 23.99
CA THR A 2 9.37 -13.00 23.36
C THR A 2 9.32 -12.96 21.82
N ASP A 3 9.42 -14.10 21.14
CA ASP A 3 9.49 -14.18 19.68
C ASP A 3 8.19 -13.70 18.97
N ILE A 4 7.03 -14.10 19.50
CA ILE A 4 5.73 -13.65 18.96
C ILE A 4 5.53 -12.16 19.22
N GLN A 5 5.88 -11.68 20.42
CA GLN A 5 5.76 -10.26 20.74
C GLN A 5 6.58 -9.39 19.78
N THR A 6 7.80 -9.81 19.45
CA THR A 6 8.63 -9.13 18.43
C THR A 6 7.96 -9.13 17.06
N LEU A 7 7.40 -10.27 16.61
CA LEU A 7 6.69 -10.34 15.34
C LEU A 7 5.43 -9.47 15.32
N THR A 8 4.69 -9.37 16.43
CA THR A 8 3.53 -8.48 16.55
C THR A 8 3.95 -7.00 16.47
N ILE A 9 5.06 -6.61 17.10
CA ILE A 9 5.61 -5.25 16.97
C ILE A 9 5.99 -4.97 15.51
N LEU A 10 6.68 -5.92 14.86
CA LEU A 10 7.06 -5.82 13.45
C LEU A 10 5.83 -5.70 12.54
N LEU A 11 4.76 -6.46 12.81
CA LEU A 11 3.50 -6.35 12.08
C LEU A 11 2.93 -4.94 12.21
N GLY A 12 2.83 -4.41 13.43
CA GLY A 12 2.33 -3.05 13.66
C GLY A 12 3.17 -1.97 12.96
N GLN A 13 4.49 -2.17 12.85
CA GLN A 13 5.34 -1.28 12.04
C GLN A 13 5.03 -1.38 10.54
N ASN A 14 4.86 -2.58 10.00
CA ASN A 14 4.52 -2.77 8.59
C ASN A 14 3.14 -2.22 8.24
N GLU A 15 2.17 -2.34 9.16
CA GLU A 15 0.83 -1.76 9.00
C GLU A 15 0.89 -0.24 8.93
N ARG A 16 1.64 0.41 9.83
CA ARG A 16 1.87 1.86 9.76
C ARG A 16 2.53 2.28 8.44
N GLN A 17 3.47 1.49 7.92
CA GLN A 17 4.10 1.75 6.62
C GLN A 17 3.12 1.60 5.46
N ARG A 18 2.25 0.58 5.48
CA ARG A 18 1.18 0.40 4.50
C ARG A 18 0.21 1.57 4.53
N ASP A 19 -0.20 2.00 5.71
CA ASP A 19 -1.15 3.11 5.86
C ASP A 19 -0.54 4.44 5.36
N ALA A 20 0.75 4.67 5.63
CA ALA A 20 1.49 5.79 5.05
C ALA A 20 1.58 5.71 3.52
N ALA A 21 1.83 4.52 2.96
CA ALA A 21 1.86 4.30 1.52
C ALA A 21 0.47 4.54 0.87
N LEU A 22 -0.61 4.14 1.54
CA LEU A 22 -1.98 4.40 1.09
C LEU A 22 -2.29 5.90 1.07
N ALA A 23 -1.89 6.64 2.11
CA ALA A 23 -2.04 8.09 2.15
C ALA A 23 -1.22 8.79 1.05
N GLU A 24 0.01 8.34 0.79
CA GLU A 24 0.82 8.84 -0.32
C GLU A 24 0.17 8.55 -1.68
N LYS A 25 -0.34 7.32 -1.89
CA LYS A 25 -1.09 6.98 -3.11
C LYS A 25 -2.27 7.90 -3.34
N GLN A 26 -3.06 8.19 -2.31
CA GLN A 26 -4.19 9.12 -2.42
C GLN A 26 -3.75 10.53 -2.79
N ARG A 27 -2.68 11.04 -2.15
CA ARG A 27 -2.10 12.35 -2.50
C ARG A 27 -1.57 12.40 -3.93
N ALA A 28 -0.81 11.38 -4.34
CA ALA A 28 -0.26 11.28 -5.68
C ALA A 28 -1.34 11.19 -6.75
N GLN A 29 -2.42 10.43 -6.49
CA GLN A 29 -3.57 10.35 -7.39
C GLN A 29 -4.26 11.72 -7.52
N GLY A 30 -4.55 12.39 -6.40
CA GLY A 30 -5.15 13.72 -6.44
C GLY A 30 -4.30 14.75 -7.19
N ALA A 31 -2.98 14.70 -7.03
CA ALA A 31 -2.05 15.55 -7.78
C ALA A 31 -2.06 15.24 -9.28
N ALA A 32 -2.09 13.96 -9.67
CA ALA A 32 -2.18 13.54 -11.06
C ALA A 32 -3.48 13.99 -11.72
N ASP A 33 -4.61 13.82 -11.03
CA ASP A 33 -5.94 14.22 -11.52
C ASP A 33 -6.02 15.74 -11.68
N ALA A 34 -5.51 16.50 -10.71
CA ALA A 34 -5.46 17.96 -10.78
C ALA A 34 -4.57 18.46 -11.93
N ALA A 35 -3.37 17.87 -12.08
CA ALA A 35 -2.45 18.25 -13.14
C ALA A 35 -3.01 17.95 -14.54
N LYS A 36 -3.70 16.81 -14.68
CA LYS A 36 -4.41 16.43 -15.91
C LYS A 36 -5.54 17.41 -16.23
N ALA A 37 -6.38 17.75 -15.25
CA ALA A 37 -7.47 18.70 -15.44
C ALA A 37 -6.94 20.09 -15.89
N GLN A 38 -5.86 20.58 -15.27
CA GLN A 38 -5.20 21.82 -15.68
C GLN A 38 -4.65 21.76 -17.11
N ALA A 39 -4.05 20.64 -17.51
CA ALA A 39 -3.56 20.44 -18.89
C ALA A 39 -4.72 20.49 -19.90
N GLU A 40 -5.83 19.83 -19.59
CA GLU A 40 -7.04 19.83 -20.42
C GLU A 40 -7.66 21.22 -20.53
N GLN A 41 -7.74 21.96 -19.42
CA GLN A 41 -8.21 23.35 -19.39
C GLN A 41 -7.36 24.26 -20.29
N LEU A 42 -6.03 24.19 -20.19
CA LEU A 42 -5.14 25.00 -21.03
C LEU A 42 -5.27 24.64 -22.52
N ARG A 43 -5.40 23.35 -22.86
CA ARG A 43 -5.61 22.91 -24.25
C ARG A 43 -6.96 23.38 -24.80
N HIS A 44 -8.01 23.34 -23.99
CA HIS A 44 -9.31 23.85 -24.38
C HIS A 44 -9.26 25.36 -24.59
N TYR A 45 -8.72 26.09 -23.62
CA TYR A 45 -8.54 27.54 -23.71
C TYR A 45 -7.76 27.95 -24.97
N ARG A 46 -6.68 27.22 -25.29
CA ARG A 46 -5.90 27.44 -26.53
C ARG A 46 -6.76 27.31 -27.78
N ARG A 47 -7.52 26.21 -27.92
CA ARG A 47 -8.40 26.00 -29.08
C ARG A 47 -9.46 27.09 -29.21
N ASP A 48 -10.09 27.46 -28.10
CA ASP A 48 -11.12 28.50 -28.09
C ASP A 48 -10.53 29.87 -28.45
N TYR A 49 -9.30 30.14 -28.02
CA TYR A 49 -8.59 31.36 -28.35
C TYR A 49 -8.20 31.42 -29.84
N GLU A 50 -7.68 30.32 -30.40
CA GLU A 50 -7.37 30.18 -31.83
C GLU A 50 -8.61 30.39 -32.72
N GLN A 51 -9.76 29.80 -32.35
CA GLN A 51 -11.01 29.95 -33.09
C GLN A 51 -11.56 31.39 -33.07
N ARG A 52 -11.54 32.03 -31.89
CA ARG A 52 -11.95 33.43 -31.74
C ARG A 52 -11.06 34.36 -32.56
N TRP A 53 -9.74 34.13 -32.51
CA TRP A 53 -8.79 34.89 -33.32
C TRP A 53 -9.03 34.73 -34.82
N GLY A 54 -9.22 33.50 -35.32
CA GLY A 54 -9.52 33.25 -36.73
C GLY A 54 -10.80 33.94 -37.22
N THR A 55 -11.76 34.18 -36.32
CA THR A 55 -13.00 34.91 -36.61
C THR A 55 -12.79 36.44 -36.61
N GLN A 56 -12.03 36.98 -35.65
CA GLN A 56 -11.75 38.40 -35.52
C GLN A 56 -10.77 38.91 -36.59
N PHE A 57 -9.78 38.10 -36.95
CA PHE A 57 -8.80 38.42 -38.00
C PHE A 57 -9.46 38.63 -39.37
N LYS A 58 -10.53 37.88 -39.69
CA LYS A 58 -11.33 38.09 -40.91
C LYS A 58 -12.00 39.46 -40.98
N ARG A 59 -12.13 40.17 -39.84
CA ARG A 59 -12.84 41.46 -39.74
C ARG A 59 -11.90 42.66 -39.61
N GLU A 60 -10.78 42.53 -38.90
CA GLU A 60 -9.92 43.67 -38.56
C GLU A 60 -8.42 43.34 -38.77
N GLY A 61 -7.88 43.74 -39.93
CA GLY A 61 -6.50 43.48 -40.33
C GLY A 61 -5.49 44.53 -39.83
N LYS A 62 -5.19 44.58 -38.53
CA LYS A 62 -4.10 45.42 -37.98
C LYS A 62 -2.87 44.58 -37.64
N ILE A 63 -1.72 44.91 -38.23
CA ILE A 63 -0.45 44.17 -38.11
C ILE A 63 0.05 44.07 -36.65
N GLU A 64 -0.11 45.13 -35.85
CA GLU A 64 0.30 45.13 -34.43
C GLU A 64 -0.46 44.09 -33.59
N LEU A 65 -1.74 43.85 -33.90
CA LEU A 65 -2.53 42.82 -33.23
C LEU A 65 -2.03 41.41 -33.57
N VAL A 66 -1.49 41.22 -34.78
CA VAL A 66 -0.90 39.93 -35.21
C VAL A 66 0.32 39.58 -34.37
N HIS A 67 1.23 40.54 -34.15
CA HIS A 67 2.40 40.30 -33.30
C HIS A 67 2.01 39.96 -31.86
N CYS A 68 1.09 40.72 -31.27
CA CYS A 68 0.60 40.45 -29.92
C CYS A 68 -0.02 39.05 -29.80
N TYR A 69 -0.83 38.65 -30.79
CA TYR A 69 -1.41 37.31 -30.86
C TYR A 69 -0.33 36.21 -30.90
N GLN A 70 0.64 36.32 -31.82
CA GLN A 70 1.70 35.32 -31.96
C GLN A 70 2.48 35.15 -30.66
N SER A 71 2.93 36.25 -30.05
CA SER A 71 3.66 36.20 -28.78
C SER A 71 2.85 35.65 -27.60
N PHE A 72 1.53 35.85 -27.57
CA PHE A 72 0.68 35.20 -26.57
C PHE A 72 0.51 33.70 -26.85
N MET A 73 0.30 33.32 -28.11
CA MET A 73 0.14 31.93 -28.53
C MET A 73 1.40 31.09 -28.27
N GLU A 74 2.58 31.65 -28.49
CA GLU A 74 3.86 31.02 -28.14
C GLU A 74 3.94 30.71 -26.64
N ARG A 75 3.63 31.71 -25.79
CA ARG A 75 3.61 31.53 -24.33
C ARG A 75 2.57 30.51 -23.87
N LEU A 76 1.37 30.54 -24.46
CA LEU A 76 0.31 29.58 -24.14
C LEU A 76 0.69 28.16 -24.59
N THR A 77 1.36 28.02 -25.73
CA THR A 77 1.86 26.72 -26.21
C THR A 77 2.91 26.16 -25.26
N LEU A 78 3.88 27.00 -24.85
CA LEU A 78 4.87 26.61 -23.85
C LEU A 78 4.23 26.20 -22.51
N ALA A 79 3.22 26.95 -22.05
CA ALA A 79 2.50 26.61 -20.82
C ALA A 79 1.75 25.27 -20.93
N VAL A 80 1.10 24.99 -22.07
CA VAL A 80 0.44 23.70 -22.34
C VAL A 80 1.45 22.55 -22.33
N GLU A 81 2.61 22.73 -22.96
CA GLU A 81 3.67 21.71 -22.97
C GLU A 81 4.22 21.45 -21.56
N GLN A 82 4.51 22.52 -20.81
CA GLN A 82 4.97 22.42 -19.43
C GLN A 82 3.94 21.69 -18.57
N GLN A 83 2.67 22.08 -18.64
CA GLN A 83 1.60 21.44 -17.86
C GLN A 83 1.38 19.98 -18.27
N THR A 84 1.56 19.66 -19.55
CA THR A 84 1.51 18.27 -20.04
C THR A 84 2.58 17.41 -19.39
N ARG A 85 3.84 17.89 -19.35
CA ARG A 85 4.95 17.18 -18.69
C ARG A 85 4.74 17.03 -17.19
N ILE A 86 4.17 18.04 -16.52
CA ILE A 86 3.80 17.96 -15.10
C ILE A 86 2.77 16.86 -14.88
N ALA A 87 1.73 16.79 -15.72
CA ALA A 87 0.70 15.77 -15.63
C ALA A 87 1.26 14.35 -15.86
N GLU A 88 2.14 14.18 -16.84
CA GLU A 88 2.84 12.90 -17.09
C GLU A 88 3.69 12.47 -15.90
N HIS A 89 4.48 13.39 -15.33
CA HIS A 89 5.30 13.09 -14.16
C HIS A 89 4.44 12.75 -12.94
N ALA A 90 3.33 13.46 -12.73
CA ALA A 90 2.39 13.18 -11.64
C ALA A 90 1.72 11.82 -11.81
N ALA A 91 1.34 11.45 -13.04
CA ALA A 91 0.81 10.12 -13.35
C ALA A 91 1.82 9.00 -13.05
N GLN A 92 3.08 9.16 -13.46
CA GLN A 92 4.16 8.23 -13.09
C GLN A 92 4.39 8.17 -11.57
N GLY A 93 4.20 9.29 -10.86
CA GLY A 93 4.20 9.34 -9.40
C GLY A 93 3.09 8.48 -8.78
N ALA A 94 1.87 8.60 -9.30
CA ALA A 94 0.72 7.80 -8.85
C ALA A 94 0.94 6.30 -9.10
N GLU A 95 1.46 5.91 -10.26
CA GLU A 95 1.79 4.51 -10.57
C GLU A 95 2.83 3.95 -9.61
N ARG A 96 3.90 4.70 -9.31
CA ARG A 96 4.90 4.31 -8.31
C ARG A 96 4.29 4.14 -6.92
N ALA A 97 3.38 5.02 -6.53
CA ALA A 97 2.70 4.91 -5.24
C ALA A 97 1.78 3.68 -5.15
N VAL A 98 1.14 3.28 -6.26
CA VAL A 98 0.38 2.02 -6.34
C VAL A 98 1.28 0.81 -6.08
N LEU A 99 2.47 0.77 -6.70
CA LEU A 99 3.43 -0.30 -6.47
C LEU A 99 3.92 -0.34 -5.02
N ALA A 100 4.20 0.83 -4.42
CA ALA A 100 4.61 0.93 -3.03
C ALA A 100 3.56 0.39 -2.04
N VAL A 101 2.27 0.68 -2.28
CA VAL A 101 1.16 0.11 -1.49
C VAL A 101 1.16 -1.41 -1.60
N ARG A 102 1.25 -1.95 -2.83
CA ARG A 102 1.26 -3.40 -3.06
C ARG A 102 2.41 -4.08 -2.33
N GLU A 103 3.60 -3.49 -2.36
CA GLU A 103 4.76 -4.01 -1.65
C GLU A 103 4.54 -4.01 -0.13
N ALA A 104 4.02 -2.92 0.43
CA ALA A 104 3.72 -2.81 1.85
C ALA A 104 2.65 -3.82 2.31
N GLU A 105 1.63 -4.06 1.49
CA GLU A 105 0.62 -5.10 1.73
C GLU A 105 1.22 -6.50 1.74
N LEU A 106 2.10 -6.81 0.78
CA LEU A 106 2.80 -8.10 0.73
C LEU A 106 3.67 -8.33 1.98
N ARG A 107 4.37 -7.29 2.46
CA ARG A 107 5.14 -7.40 3.71
C ARG A 107 4.23 -7.65 4.91
N CYS A 108 3.10 -6.93 5.03
CA CYS A 108 2.11 -7.15 6.08
C CYS A 108 1.58 -8.59 6.07
N ALA A 109 1.17 -9.09 4.90
CA ALA A 109 0.66 -10.44 4.73
C ALA A 109 1.72 -11.50 5.09
N SER A 110 2.98 -11.27 4.72
CA SER A 110 4.09 -12.17 5.03
C SER A 110 4.34 -12.27 6.54
N VAL A 111 4.35 -11.15 7.26
CA VAL A 111 4.52 -11.14 8.71
C VAL A 111 3.33 -11.79 9.41
N ARG A 112 2.09 -11.52 8.96
CA ARG A 112 0.89 -12.20 9.48
C ARG A 112 0.98 -13.71 9.36
N LYS A 113 1.34 -14.21 8.17
CA LYS A 113 1.50 -15.65 7.93
C LYS A 113 2.59 -16.27 8.81
N LEU A 114 3.67 -15.53 9.06
CA LEU A 114 4.74 -15.98 9.96
C LEU A 114 4.26 -16.09 11.41
N ILE A 115 3.49 -15.10 11.90
CA ILE A 115 2.87 -15.14 13.23
C ILE A 115 1.92 -16.33 13.36
N GLU A 116 1.05 -16.55 12.37
CA GLU A 116 0.12 -17.67 12.34
C GLU A 116 0.86 -19.01 12.45
N ARG A 117 1.91 -19.20 11.64
CA ARG A 117 2.76 -20.39 11.69
C ARG A 117 3.37 -20.58 13.07
N ARG A 118 3.89 -19.51 13.67
CA ARG A 118 4.53 -19.58 14.99
C ARG A 118 3.56 -19.92 16.11
N LEU A 119 2.35 -19.40 16.05
CA LEU A 119 1.27 -19.74 16.97
C LEU A 119 0.81 -21.20 16.82
N ALA A 120 0.77 -21.72 15.59
CA ALA A 120 0.45 -23.12 15.33
C ALA A 120 1.54 -24.06 15.90
N GLU A 121 2.82 -23.74 15.66
CA GLU A 121 3.96 -24.49 16.23
C GLU A 121 3.91 -24.54 17.76
N GLN A 122 3.63 -23.40 18.41
CA GLN A 122 3.53 -23.35 19.87
C GLN A 122 2.37 -24.17 20.42
N ARG A 123 1.19 -24.12 19.77
CA ARG A 123 0.04 -24.95 20.14
C ARG A 123 0.36 -26.44 20.08
N LEU A 124 0.96 -26.88 18.98
CA LEU A 124 1.37 -28.28 18.81
C LEU A 124 2.40 -28.71 19.86
N GLN A 125 3.33 -27.82 20.25
CA GLN A 125 4.29 -28.11 21.31
C GLN A 125 3.63 -28.23 22.70
N LEU A 126 2.63 -27.41 22.99
CA LEU A 126 1.86 -27.49 24.24
C LEU A 126 1.05 -28.78 24.29
N GLU A 127 0.30 -29.10 23.23
CA GLU A 127 -0.48 -30.34 23.13
C GLU A 127 0.39 -31.59 23.35
N ARG A 128 1.58 -31.64 22.75
CA ARG A 128 2.53 -32.75 22.95
C ARG A 128 3.04 -32.84 24.38
N ARG A 129 3.27 -31.70 25.04
CA ARG A 129 3.71 -31.67 26.45
C ARG A 129 2.60 -32.13 27.38
N ASP A 130 1.38 -31.67 27.16
CA ASP A 130 0.21 -32.02 27.97
C ASP A 130 -0.13 -33.51 27.82
N GLN A 131 -0.08 -34.04 26.58
CA GLN A 131 -0.25 -35.47 26.34
C GLN A 131 0.80 -36.29 27.09
N LYS A 132 2.08 -35.93 26.99
CA LYS A 132 3.16 -36.63 27.69
C LYS A 132 2.97 -36.61 29.21
N GLN A 133 2.60 -35.47 29.78
CA GLN A 133 2.33 -35.35 31.22
C GLN A 133 1.15 -36.22 31.67
N THR A 134 0.11 -36.27 30.84
CA THR A 134 -1.08 -37.11 31.08
C THR A 134 -0.71 -38.60 31.04
N ASP A 135 0.05 -39.02 30.03
CA ASP A 135 0.51 -40.41 29.89
C ASP A 135 1.40 -40.83 31.06
N GLU A 136 2.32 -39.96 31.50
CA GLU A 136 3.17 -40.21 32.67
C GLU A 136 2.36 -40.32 33.97
N ALA A 137 1.34 -39.47 34.16
CA ALA A 137 0.46 -39.53 35.32
C ALA A 137 -0.38 -40.82 35.34
N ALA A 138 -0.92 -41.22 34.19
CA ALA A 138 -1.65 -42.47 34.02
C ALA A 138 -0.77 -43.69 34.31
N SER A 139 0.47 -43.70 33.78
CA SER A 139 1.46 -44.75 34.04
C SER A 139 1.78 -44.85 35.54
N ARG A 140 2.08 -43.73 36.21
CA ARG A 140 2.32 -43.70 37.66
C ARG A 140 1.13 -44.26 38.45
N ALA A 141 -0.10 -43.82 38.12
CA ALA A 141 -1.31 -44.30 38.79
C ALA A 141 -1.53 -45.82 38.57
N ALA A 142 -1.22 -46.33 37.39
CA ALA A 142 -1.28 -47.77 37.10
C ALA A 142 -0.24 -48.55 37.94
N TRP A 143 1.00 -48.08 38.01
CA TRP A 143 2.04 -48.69 38.85
C TRP A 143 1.68 -48.70 40.33
N THR A 144 1.16 -47.61 40.87
CA THR A 144 0.71 -47.55 42.27
C THR A 144 -0.44 -48.51 42.53
N ARG A 145 -1.39 -48.64 41.60
CA ARG A 145 -2.51 -49.59 41.70
C ARG A 145 -2.01 -51.04 41.73
N ILE A 146 -1.10 -51.40 40.83
CA ILE A 146 -0.50 -52.75 40.75
C ILE A 146 0.29 -53.07 42.03
N GLY A 147 1.07 -52.10 42.54
CA GLY A 147 1.82 -52.24 43.79
C GLY A 147 0.93 -52.42 45.02
N ALA A 148 -0.23 -51.75 45.06
CA ALA A 148 -1.21 -51.89 46.15
C ALA A 148 -1.94 -53.25 46.15
N THR A 149 -2.06 -53.91 45.00
CA THR A 149 -2.66 -55.26 44.87
C THR A 149 -1.71 -56.43 45.21
N ARG A 150 -0.50 -56.16 45.73
CA ARG A 150 0.44 -57.21 46.11
C ARG A 150 0.02 -57.83 47.47
N PRO A 151 -0.38 -59.12 47.54
CA PRO A 151 -0.84 -59.72 48.79
C PRO A 151 0.29 -59.77 49.83
N ALA A 152 -0.07 -59.54 51.10
CA ALA A 152 0.87 -59.60 52.23
C ALA A 152 1.57 -60.97 52.26
N PRO A 153 2.91 -61.02 52.50
CA PRO A 153 3.60 -62.29 52.59
C PRO A 153 3.08 -63.05 53.81
N LEU A 154 2.56 -64.26 53.59
CA LEU A 154 2.23 -65.19 54.66
C LEU A 154 3.52 -65.55 55.41
N MET A 155 3.50 -65.31 56.73
CA MET A 155 4.51 -65.78 57.68
C MET A 155 4.62 -67.30 57.67
#